data_AF-A0A6J7FN78-F1
#
_entry.id   AF-A0A6J7FN78-F1
#
_cell.length_a   1.000
_cell.length_b   1.000
_cell.length_c   1.000
_cell.angle_alpha   90.00
_cell.angle_beta   90.00
_cell.angle_gamma   90.00
#
_symmetry.space_group_name_H-M   'P 1'
#
loop_
_entity.id
_entity.type
_entity.pdbx_description
1 polymer ?
#
loop_
_entity_poly.entity_id
_entity_poly.type
_entity_poly.pdbx_seq_one_letter_code
_entity_poly.pdbx_strand_id
1 'polypeptide(L)'
;MELKKNQKVLPDGALREAFRISHAVAEVTNVSSSPRQPYVGVSAFAHKAGLHASAIKVDPNLYQHEDPTSVGNDMRMLVSDMAGRASIELKSQELGIDINDKEVFGRVIERVKEMESRGFTFEAADASFELLLREEMDGKRAHFFTIEKWETEVVRDQSGQVTSKATVAINAGGKIIFSDGAGNGPVNAIDTALRSGLEKIYPEISIFELTDYKVRILEGRQGTGAITRVLVETSDGNGEWNTVGVHENVIAASAMALEDAITYGLLRQGRKPE
;
A
#
# COMPACT_ATOMS: atom_id res chain seq x y z
N MET A 1 -24.12 17.94 -11.68
CA MET A 1 -24.40 17.56 -10.28
C MET A 1 -24.84 18.71 -9.37
N GLU A 2 -24.61 19.97 -9.76
CA GLU A 2 -25.02 21.13 -8.93
C GLU A 2 -26.49 21.55 -9.09
N LEU A 3 -27.22 20.90 -10.01
CA LEU A 3 -28.60 21.20 -10.32
C LEU A 3 -29.54 20.12 -9.78
N LYS A 4 -30.64 20.55 -9.15
CA LYS A 4 -31.80 19.70 -8.84
C LYS A 4 -33.02 20.34 -9.49
N LYS A 5 -33.65 19.63 -10.43
CA LYS A 5 -34.77 20.16 -11.25
C LYS A 5 -34.43 21.51 -11.93
N ASN A 6 -33.26 21.59 -12.56
CA ASN A 6 -32.71 22.81 -13.19
C ASN A 6 -32.49 24.00 -12.25
N GLN A 7 -32.63 23.82 -10.93
CA GLN A 7 -32.26 24.83 -9.95
C GLN A 7 -30.89 24.53 -9.39
N LYS A 8 -30.03 25.55 -9.30
CA LYS A 8 -28.73 25.44 -8.66
C LYS A 8 -28.93 25.25 -7.15
N VAL A 9 -28.44 24.13 -6.63
CA VAL A 9 -28.59 23.74 -5.22
C VAL A 9 -27.27 23.69 -4.46
N LEU A 10 -26.14 23.91 -5.14
CA LEU A 10 -24.82 24.02 -4.53
C LEU A 10 -24.20 25.39 -4.85
N PRO A 11 -23.47 26.00 -3.91
CA PRO A 11 -22.62 27.14 -4.20
C PRO A 11 -21.60 26.82 -5.31
N ASP A 12 -21.15 27.85 -6.02
CA ASP A 12 -20.10 27.70 -7.03
C ASP A 12 -18.85 27.00 -6.47
N GLY A 13 -18.40 25.97 -7.17
CA GLY A 13 -17.19 25.21 -6.81
C GLY A 13 -17.36 24.22 -5.65
N ALA A 14 -18.51 24.22 -4.96
CA ALA A 14 -18.75 23.31 -3.83
C ALA A 14 -18.86 21.83 -4.25
N LEU A 15 -19.05 21.54 -5.54
CA LEU A 15 -19.04 20.18 -6.06
C LEU A 15 -17.68 19.49 -5.84
N ARG A 16 -16.58 20.24 -5.83
CA ARG A 16 -15.23 19.72 -5.55
C ARG A 16 -15.08 19.16 -4.13
N GLU A 17 -16.00 19.45 -3.23
CA GLU A 17 -15.98 18.91 -1.87
C GLU A 17 -16.75 17.58 -1.75
N ALA A 18 -17.40 17.12 -2.82
CA ALA A 18 -18.33 15.98 -2.77
C ALA A 18 -17.64 14.70 -2.27
N PHE A 19 -16.45 14.39 -2.76
CA PHE A 19 -15.67 13.23 -2.32
C PHE A 19 -15.38 13.30 -0.81
N ARG A 20 -14.77 14.40 -0.34
CA ARG A 20 -14.40 14.60 1.07
C ARG A 20 -15.61 14.54 1.98
N ILE A 21 -16.69 15.23 1.63
CA ILE A 21 -17.93 15.27 2.43
C ILE A 21 -18.57 13.87 2.49
N SER A 22 -18.62 13.13 1.37
CA SER A 22 -19.20 11.78 1.35
C SER A 22 -18.47 10.83 2.30
N HIS A 23 -17.14 10.86 2.32
CA HIS A 23 -16.34 10.01 3.21
C HIS A 23 -16.43 10.45 4.68
N ALA A 24 -16.43 11.77 4.95
CA ALA A 24 -16.64 12.28 6.31
C ALA A 24 -18.02 11.89 6.88
N VAL A 25 -19.08 11.91 6.05
CA VAL A 25 -20.41 11.43 6.47
C VAL A 25 -20.39 9.94 6.76
N ALA A 26 -19.74 9.13 5.92
CA ALA A 26 -19.59 7.69 6.14
C ALA A 26 -18.90 7.37 7.48
N GLU A 27 -17.82 8.10 7.79
CA GLU A 27 -17.09 8.01 9.05
C GLU A 27 -17.96 8.38 10.25
N VAL A 28 -18.61 9.56 10.24
CA VAL A 28 -19.46 10.04 11.34
C VAL A 28 -20.67 9.13 11.59
N THR A 29 -21.22 8.54 10.53
CA THR A 29 -22.40 7.66 10.62
C THR A 29 -22.04 6.20 10.88
N ASN A 30 -20.75 5.85 10.89
CA ASN A 30 -20.26 4.49 10.98
C ASN A 30 -20.88 3.55 9.93
N VAL A 31 -21.10 4.09 8.72
CA VAL A 31 -21.64 3.35 7.57
C VAL A 31 -20.53 3.26 6.53
N SER A 32 -20.15 2.05 6.15
CA SER A 32 -19.10 1.87 5.12
C SER A 32 -19.52 2.52 3.80
N SER A 33 -18.68 3.43 3.30
CA SER A 33 -18.83 3.99 1.95
C SER A 33 -18.70 2.89 0.89
N SER A 34 -19.51 2.96 -0.16
CA SER A 34 -19.35 2.04 -1.30
C SER A 34 -18.18 2.51 -2.17
N PRO A 35 -17.15 1.66 -2.42
CA PRO A 35 -16.04 2.03 -3.29
C PRO A 35 -16.48 2.37 -4.72
N ARG A 36 -17.63 1.85 -5.16
CA ARG A 36 -18.19 2.06 -6.50
C ARG A 36 -19.30 3.10 -6.53
N GLN A 37 -19.47 3.87 -5.45
CA GLN A 37 -20.45 4.95 -5.44
C GLN A 37 -20.16 5.93 -6.58
N PRO A 38 -21.16 6.29 -7.42
CA PRO A 38 -20.93 7.21 -8.52
C PRO A 38 -20.29 8.51 -8.04
N TYR A 39 -19.29 8.98 -8.80
CA TYR A 39 -18.48 10.19 -8.54
C TYR A 39 -17.61 10.17 -7.28
N VAL A 40 -18.12 9.74 -6.14
CA VAL A 40 -17.45 9.88 -4.84
C VAL A 40 -16.87 8.58 -4.29
N GLY A 41 -17.04 7.45 -4.97
CA GLY A 41 -16.37 6.20 -4.58
C GLY A 41 -14.90 6.20 -4.95
N VAL A 42 -14.04 5.61 -4.11
CA VAL A 42 -12.59 5.47 -4.37
C VAL A 42 -12.26 4.67 -5.65
N SER A 43 -13.23 3.93 -6.20
CA SER A 43 -13.11 3.21 -7.47
C SER A 43 -13.94 3.82 -8.60
N ALA A 44 -14.55 4.99 -8.40
CA ALA A 44 -15.43 5.62 -9.40
C ALA A 44 -14.67 6.08 -10.67
N PHE A 45 -13.38 6.40 -10.52
CA PHE A 45 -12.47 6.78 -11.61
C PHE A 45 -11.22 5.88 -11.63
N ALA A 46 -11.34 4.66 -11.10
CA ALA A 46 -10.28 3.67 -11.13
C ALA A 46 -10.28 2.90 -12.45
N HIS A 47 -9.10 2.72 -13.03
CA HIS A 47 -8.91 2.06 -14.32
C HIS A 47 -7.90 0.93 -14.18
N LYS A 48 -8.28 -0.25 -14.64
CA LYS A 48 -7.40 -1.43 -14.63
C LYS A 48 -6.66 -1.57 -15.96
N ALA A 49 -5.44 -2.11 -15.87
CA ALA A 49 -4.58 -2.37 -17.00
C ALA A 49 -5.27 -3.10 -18.18
N GLY A 50 -4.86 -2.74 -19.41
CA GLY A 50 -5.39 -3.29 -20.65
C GLY A 50 -5.67 -2.21 -21.70
N LEU A 51 -6.59 -2.47 -22.64
CA LEU A 51 -6.99 -1.50 -23.67
C LEU A 51 -7.49 -0.17 -23.09
N HIS A 52 -8.06 -0.20 -21.88
CA HIS A 52 -8.54 1.00 -21.18
C HIS A 52 -7.39 1.97 -20.86
N ALA A 53 -6.26 1.47 -20.35
CA ALA A 53 -5.10 2.31 -20.05
C ALA A 53 -4.55 3.01 -21.31
N SER A 54 -4.48 2.29 -22.43
CA SER A 54 -4.05 2.87 -23.71
C SER A 54 -4.98 3.98 -24.19
N ALA A 55 -6.30 3.80 -24.06
CA ALA A 55 -7.26 4.81 -24.48
C ALA A 55 -7.29 6.03 -23.55
N ILE A 56 -7.20 5.81 -22.23
CA ILE A 56 -7.11 6.90 -21.24
C ILE A 56 -5.87 7.76 -21.47
N LYS A 57 -4.75 7.14 -21.85
CA LYS A 57 -3.53 7.87 -22.20
C LYS A 57 -3.74 8.83 -23.39
N VAL A 58 -4.62 8.47 -24.32
CA VAL A 58 -4.95 9.30 -25.49
C VAL A 58 -5.96 10.39 -25.10
N ASP A 59 -7.06 9.99 -24.48
CA ASP A 59 -8.11 10.89 -24.02
C ASP A 59 -8.86 10.26 -22.83
N PRO A 60 -8.71 10.81 -21.60
CA PRO A 60 -9.42 10.33 -20.42
C PRO A 60 -10.95 10.29 -20.58
N ASN A 61 -11.53 11.16 -21.40
CA ASN A 61 -12.99 11.24 -21.61
C ASN A 61 -13.57 10.01 -22.35
N LEU A 62 -12.72 9.16 -22.94
CA LEU A 62 -13.17 7.92 -23.57
C LEU A 62 -13.68 6.90 -22.54
N TYR A 63 -13.23 6.98 -21.29
CA TYR A 63 -13.56 6.04 -20.22
C TYR A 63 -13.96 6.73 -18.90
N GLN A 64 -13.92 8.06 -18.85
CA GLN A 64 -14.36 8.84 -17.70
C GLN A 64 -15.66 9.58 -18.05
N HIS A 65 -16.60 9.53 -17.11
CA HIS A 65 -17.91 10.15 -17.27
C HIS A 65 -17.91 11.63 -16.87
N GLU A 66 -16.84 12.09 -16.23
CA GLU A 66 -16.63 13.46 -15.72
C GLU A 66 -15.13 13.61 -15.42
N ASP A 67 -14.60 14.84 -15.37
CA ASP A 67 -13.28 15.09 -14.79
C ASP A 67 -13.33 14.80 -13.28
N PRO A 68 -12.53 13.84 -12.74
CA PRO A 68 -12.58 13.48 -11.33
C PRO A 68 -12.32 14.67 -10.40
N THR A 69 -11.45 15.61 -10.80
CA THR A 69 -11.10 16.78 -9.99
C THR A 69 -12.28 17.74 -9.81
N SER A 70 -13.28 17.68 -10.70
CA SER A 70 -14.50 18.49 -10.60
C SER A 70 -15.39 18.10 -9.41
N VAL A 71 -15.27 16.86 -8.92
CA VAL A 71 -15.99 16.32 -7.76
C VAL A 71 -15.10 16.09 -6.53
N GLY A 72 -13.83 16.50 -6.62
CA GLY A 72 -12.82 16.29 -5.57
C GLY A 72 -12.31 14.86 -5.47
N ASN A 73 -12.51 14.06 -6.51
CA ASN A 73 -11.95 12.72 -6.62
C ASN A 73 -10.73 12.77 -7.55
N ASP A 74 -10.01 11.66 -7.69
CA ASP A 74 -8.84 11.54 -8.54
C ASP A 74 -8.93 10.32 -9.47
N MET A 75 -8.19 10.36 -10.58
CA MET A 75 -7.99 9.18 -11.42
C MET A 75 -7.01 8.24 -10.73
N ARG A 76 -7.34 6.94 -10.67
CA ARG A 76 -6.43 5.92 -10.15
C ARG A 76 -6.15 4.84 -11.19
N MET A 77 -4.89 4.65 -11.56
CA MET A 77 -4.45 3.54 -12.41
C MET A 77 -4.10 2.33 -11.53
N LEU A 78 -4.61 1.16 -11.90
CA LEU A 78 -4.33 -0.09 -11.20
C LEU A 78 -3.33 -0.91 -12.02
N VAL A 79 -2.23 -1.29 -11.39
CA VAL A 79 -1.19 -2.15 -11.98
C VAL A 79 -1.55 -3.61 -11.68
N SER A 80 -1.57 -4.43 -12.73
CA SER A 80 -1.80 -5.87 -12.64
C SER A 80 -0.96 -6.63 -13.66
N ASP A 81 -1.14 -7.95 -13.76
CA ASP A 81 -0.36 -8.86 -14.60
C ASP A 81 -0.53 -8.57 -16.09
N MET A 82 -1.68 -8.00 -16.44
CA MET A 82 -2.01 -7.44 -17.74
C MET A 82 -1.46 -6.01 -17.95
N ALA A 83 -0.63 -5.48 -17.04
CA ALA A 83 -0.01 -4.17 -17.17
C ALA A 83 0.86 -4.12 -18.42
N GLY A 84 0.34 -3.44 -19.42
CA GLY A 84 1.11 -2.95 -20.55
C GLY A 84 1.88 -1.69 -20.19
N ARG A 85 2.66 -1.20 -21.16
CA ARG A 85 3.39 0.06 -21.05
C ARG A 85 2.52 1.24 -20.63
N ALA A 86 1.31 1.37 -21.18
CA ALA A 86 0.43 2.48 -20.82
C ALA A 86 0.06 2.49 -19.32
N SER A 87 -0.18 1.33 -18.71
CA SER A 87 -0.55 1.23 -17.29
C SER A 87 0.59 1.64 -16.37
N ILE A 88 1.79 1.13 -16.61
CA ILE A 88 2.98 1.47 -15.82
C ILE A 88 3.31 2.95 -15.96
N GLU A 89 3.21 3.51 -17.16
CA GLU A 89 3.50 4.93 -17.40
C GLU A 89 2.48 5.84 -16.70
N LEU A 90 1.19 5.56 -16.83
CA LEU A 90 0.13 6.31 -16.14
C LEU A 90 0.26 6.20 -14.61
N LYS A 91 0.55 5.00 -14.09
CA LYS A 91 0.74 4.82 -12.65
C LYS A 91 2.00 5.52 -12.14
N SER A 92 3.10 5.47 -12.89
CA SER A 92 4.33 6.16 -12.49
C SER A 92 4.12 7.67 -12.44
N GLN A 93 3.39 8.24 -13.41
CA GLN A 93 3.00 9.65 -13.41
C GLN A 93 2.07 10.01 -12.25
N GLU A 94 1.08 9.16 -11.94
CA GLU A 94 0.20 9.32 -10.76
C GLU A 94 1.02 9.37 -9.46
N LEU A 95 2.08 8.57 -9.35
CA LEU A 95 3.00 8.55 -8.21
C LEU A 95 4.07 9.64 -8.26
N GLY A 96 4.09 10.49 -9.29
CA GLY A 96 5.10 11.53 -9.47
C GLY A 96 6.51 11.01 -9.81
N ILE A 97 6.62 9.78 -10.33
CA ILE A 97 7.88 9.16 -10.78
C ILE A 97 7.98 9.20 -12.31
N ASP A 98 9.04 9.83 -12.82
CA ASP A 98 9.31 9.93 -14.24
C ASP A 98 10.35 8.88 -14.70
N ILE A 99 9.90 7.91 -15.51
CA ILE A 99 10.73 6.84 -16.05
C ILE A 99 11.07 7.16 -17.51
N ASN A 100 12.13 7.94 -17.71
CA ASN A 100 12.59 8.34 -19.04
C ASN A 100 13.38 7.23 -19.78
N ASP A 101 13.98 6.31 -19.05
CA ASP A 101 14.82 5.25 -19.62
C ASP A 101 13.96 4.05 -20.07
N LYS A 102 14.08 3.69 -21.36
CA LYS A 102 13.33 2.58 -21.96
C LYS A 102 13.72 1.21 -21.43
N GLU A 103 14.98 1.00 -21.04
CA GLU A 103 15.47 -0.25 -20.48
C GLU A 103 14.97 -0.42 -19.04
N VAL A 104 15.07 0.62 -18.21
CA VAL A 104 14.48 0.64 -16.86
C VAL A 104 13.00 0.29 -16.93
N PHE A 105 12.29 0.95 -17.84
CA PHE A 105 10.87 0.71 -18.04
C PHE A 105 10.55 -0.75 -18.43
N GLY A 106 11.37 -1.35 -19.30
CA GLY A 106 11.25 -2.76 -19.68
C GLY A 106 11.45 -3.70 -18.49
N ARG A 107 12.45 -3.44 -17.65
CA ARG A 107 12.70 -4.23 -16.44
C ARG A 107 11.56 -4.14 -15.44
N VAL A 108 11.00 -2.94 -15.21
CA VAL A 108 9.82 -2.75 -14.35
C VAL A 108 8.65 -3.62 -14.81
N ILE A 109 8.32 -3.64 -16.10
CA ILE A 109 7.22 -4.47 -16.62
C ILE A 109 7.46 -5.95 -16.31
N GLU A 110 8.66 -6.44 -16.61
CA GLU A 110 8.96 -7.86 -16.40
C GLU A 110 8.98 -8.22 -14.91
N ARG A 111 9.47 -7.32 -14.06
CA ARG A 111 9.50 -7.52 -12.61
C ARG A 111 8.11 -7.52 -11.99
N VAL A 112 7.20 -6.64 -12.44
CA VAL A 112 5.78 -6.65 -12.06
C VAL A 112 5.14 -7.98 -12.41
N LYS A 113 5.27 -8.44 -13.66
CA LYS A 113 4.71 -9.73 -14.10
C LYS A 113 5.27 -10.91 -13.28
N GLU A 114 6.57 -10.92 -13.05
CA GLU A 114 7.23 -11.96 -12.26
C GLU A 114 6.69 -11.99 -10.82
N MET A 115 6.61 -10.83 -10.16
CA MET A 115 6.12 -10.73 -8.79
C MET A 115 4.64 -11.12 -8.70
N GLU A 116 3.78 -10.68 -9.61
CA GLU A 116 2.37 -11.04 -9.57
C GLU A 116 2.12 -12.52 -9.89
N SER A 117 2.94 -13.14 -10.74
CA SER A 117 2.91 -14.59 -10.94
C SER A 117 3.22 -15.39 -9.66
N ARG A 118 3.97 -14.78 -8.73
CA ARG A 118 4.27 -15.32 -7.40
C ARG A 118 3.23 -14.97 -6.36
N GLY A 119 2.22 -14.17 -6.72
CA GLY A 119 1.09 -13.84 -5.86
C GLY A 119 1.04 -12.41 -5.36
N PHE A 120 1.98 -11.54 -5.75
CA PHE A 120 1.91 -10.11 -5.40
C PHE A 120 0.68 -9.46 -6.05
N THR A 121 0.26 -8.30 -5.53
CA THR A 121 -0.76 -7.48 -6.18
C THR A 121 -0.41 -6.02 -5.99
N PHE A 122 -0.05 -5.34 -7.08
CA PHE A 122 0.29 -3.92 -7.01
C PHE A 122 -0.95 -3.02 -7.09
N GLU A 123 -2.09 -3.54 -7.59
CA GLU A 123 -3.41 -2.89 -7.58
C GLU A 123 -3.83 -2.37 -6.19
N ALA A 124 -3.40 -3.05 -5.12
CA ALA A 124 -3.72 -2.69 -3.74
C ALA A 124 -2.50 -2.27 -2.91
N ALA A 125 -1.33 -2.08 -3.52
CA ALA A 125 -0.08 -1.83 -2.80
C ALA A 125 0.80 -0.81 -3.54
N ASP A 126 0.28 0.41 -3.65
CA ASP A 126 0.91 1.50 -4.41
C ASP A 126 2.30 1.85 -3.86
N ALA A 127 2.53 1.77 -2.54
CA ALA A 127 3.85 2.02 -1.94
C ALA A 127 4.87 0.93 -2.30
N SER A 128 4.48 -0.36 -2.27
CA SER A 128 5.37 -1.43 -2.73
C SER A 128 5.68 -1.31 -4.23
N PHE A 129 4.73 -0.85 -5.04
CA PHE A 129 4.99 -0.55 -6.46
C PHE A 129 5.96 0.63 -6.62
N GLU A 130 5.79 1.70 -5.86
CA GLU A 130 6.68 2.86 -5.88
C GLU A 130 8.12 2.47 -5.47
N LEU A 131 8.28 1.66 -4.42
CA LEU A 131 9.58 1.14 -4.01
C LEU A 131 10.24 0.32 -5.12
N LEU A 132 9.47 -0.50 -5.83
CA LEU A 132 9.95 -1.26 -6.99
C LEU A 132 10.43 -0.32 -8.12
N LEU A 133 9.68 0.74 -8.42
CA LEU A 133 10.08 1.72 -9.43
C LEU A 133 11.42 2.38 -9.07
N ARG A 134 11.56 2.82 -7.82
CA ARG A 134 12.79 3.43 -7.30
C ARG A 134 13.97 2.45 -7.37
N GLU A 135 13.76 1.19 -6.99
CA GLU A 135 14.80 0.15 -7.07
C GLU A 135 15.31 -0.06 -8.50
N GLU A 136 14.43 -0.14 -9.49
CA GLU A 136 14.81 -0.32 -10.90
C GLU A 136 15.51 0.90 -11.51
N MET A 137 15.18 2.12 -11.03
CA MET A 137 15.78 3.38 -11.45
C MET A 137 17.16 3.60 -10.83
N ASP A 138 17.28 3.36 -9.52
CA ASP A 138 18.52 3.58 -8.77
C ASP A 138 19.49 2.40 -8.90
N GLY A 139 19.02 1.25 -9.41
CA GLY A 139 19.77 0.00 -9.52
C GLY A 139 20.05 -0.67 -8.17
N LYS A 140 19.49 -0.13 -7.08
CA LYS A 140 19.55 -0.68 -5.73
C LYS A 140 18.28 -0.35 -4.97
N ARG A 141 17.84 -1.24 -4.08
CA ARG A 141 16.70 -1.00 -3.21
C ARG A 141 17.01 0.10 -2.20
N ALA A 142 16.04 0.98 -1.94
CA ALA A 142 16.10 1.91 -0.82
C ALA A 142 16.28 1.12 0.48
N HIS A 143 17.34 1.41 1.21
CA HIS A 143 17.75 0.65 2.38
C HIS A 143 18.03 1.57 3.57
N PHE A 144 17.38 1.29 4.69
CA PHE A 144 17.56 1.99 5.98
C PHE A 144 17.93 1.03 7.11
N PHE A 145 17.51 -0.23 6.98
CA PHE A 145 17.75 -1.28 7.95
C PHE A 145 17.58 -2.66 7.30
N THR A 146 18.16 -3.68 7.92
CA THR A 146 17.93 -5.10 7.62
C THR A 146 17.30 -5.77 8.82
N ILE A 147 16.25 -6.57 8.61
CA ILE A 147 15.78 -7.52 9.61
C ILE A 147 16.67 -8.77 9.52
N GLU A 148 17.68 -8.87 10.38
CA GLU A 148 18.64 -9.98 10.38
C GLU A 148 17.98 -11.27 10.89
N LYS A 149 17.09 -11.14 11.87
CA LYS A 149 16.39 -12.27 12.49
C LYS A 149 15.14 -11.79 13.19
N TRP A 150 14.09 -12.61 13.17
CA TRP A 150 12.95 -12.48 14.06
C TRP A 150 12.55 -13.85 14.59
N GLU A 151 12.11 -13.88 15.84
CA GLU A 151 11.53 -15.04 16.50
C GLU A 151 10.24 -14.60 17.18
N THR A 152 9.22 -15.44 17.14
CA THR A 152 7.96 -15.16 17.84
C THR A 152 7.44 -16.41 18.53
N GLU A 153 6.90 -16.21 19.72
CA GLU A 153 6.28 -17.23 20.55
C GLU A 153 4.82 -16.87 20.77
N VAL A 154 3.94 -17.85 20.54
CA VAL A 154 2.52 -17.75 20.87
C VAL A 154 2.20 -18.81 21.91
N VAL A 155 1.77 -18.37 23.09
CA VAL A 155 1.47 -19.26 24.22
C VAL A 155 -0.01 -19.17 24.53
N ARG A 156 -0.69 -20.33 24.54
CA ARG A 156 -2.02 -20.48 25.14
C ARG A 156 -1.86 -21.19 26.48
N ASP A 157 -2.21 -20.53 27.57
CA ASP A 157 -2.12 -21.12 28.90
C ASP A 157 -3.34 -21.99 29.25
N GLN A 158 -3.34 -22.57 30.46
CA GLN A 158 -4.43 -23.41 30.96
C GLN A 158 -5.75 -22.65 31.15
N SER A 159 -5.69 -21.33 31.38
CA SER A 159 -6.88 -20.48 31.47
C SER A 159 -7.49 -20.17 30.10
N GLY A 160 -6.77 -20.49 29.02
CA GLY A 160 -7.14 -20.18 27.65
C GLY A 160 -6.69 -18.79 27.20
N GLN A 161 -5.96 -18.05 28.04
CA GLN A 161 -5.35 -16.79 27.66
C GLN A 161 -4.28 -17.06 26.59
N VAL A 162 -4.36 -16.30 25.50
CA VAL A 162 -3.35 -16.32 24.43
C VAL A 162 -2.48 -15.09 24.58
N THR A 163 -1.16 -15.30 24.55
CA THR A 163 -0.17 -14.22 24.57
C THR A 163 0.79 -14.41 23.40
N SER A 164 1.29 -13.31 22.85
CA SER A 164 2.28 -13.34 21.78
C SER A 164 3.44 -12.42 22.11
N LYS A 165 4.66 -12.92 21.93
CA LYS A 165 5.90 -12.17 22.08
C LYS A 165 6.77 -12.36 20.85
N ALA A 166 7.64 -11.40 20.58
CA ALA A 166 8.63 -11.49 19.54
C ALA A 166 9.92 -10.82 19.96
N THR A 167 11.04 -11.35 19.46
CA THR A 167 12.36 -10.73 19.53
C THR A 167 12.86 -10.55 18.11
N VAL A 168 13.38 -9.36 17.80
CA VAL A 168 13.89 -9.00 16.48
C VAL A 168 15.33 -8.49 16.61
N ALA A 169 16.19 -8.95 15.72
CA ALA A 169 17.54 -8.41 15.50
C ALA A 169 17.53 -7.56 14.23
N ILE A 170 17.86 -6.29 14.37
CA ILE A 170 17.78 -5.28 13.32
C ILE A 170 19.16 -4.68 13.13
N ASN A 171 19.66 -4.64 11.90
CA ASN A 171 20.87 -3.91 11.55
C ASN A 171 20.48 -2.57 10.94
N ALA A 172 20.82 -1.46 11.60
CA ALA A 172 20.50 -0.10 11.15
C ALA A 172 21.56 0.89 11.67
N GLY A 173 21.95 1.89 10.86
CA GLY A 173 22.97 2.86 11.24
C GLY A 173 24.32 2.22 11.62
N GLY A 174 24.65 1.08 10.98
CA GLY A 174 25.86 0.30 11.24
C GLY A 174 25.90 -0.44 12.59
N LYS A 175 24.75 -0.64 13.25
CA LYS A 175 24.66 -1.33 14.54
C LYS A 175 23.57 -2.39 14.52
N ILE A 176 23.83 -3.51 15.22
CA ILE A 176 22.81 -4.52 15.51
C ILE A 176 22.06 -4.12 16.78
N ILE A 177 20.75 -3.98 16.66
CA ILE A 177 19.80 -3.70 17.73
C ILE A 177 18.97 -4.96 17.97
N PHE A 178 18.90 -5.40 19.22
CA PHE A 178 17.93 -6.39 19.65
C PHE A 178 16.76 -5.67 20.32
N SER A 179 15.55 -6.01 19.89
CA SER A 179 14.31 -5.45 20.44
C SER A 179 13.29 -6.54 20.68
N ASP A 180 12.48 -6.34 21.71
CA ASP A 180 11.39 -7.22 22.07
C ASP A 180 10.06 -6.50 21.86
N GLY A 181 9.03 -7.28 21.57
CA GLY A 181 7.67 -6.80 21.38
C GLY A 181 6.66 -7.82 21.89
N ALA A 182 5.50 -7.31 22.29
CA ALA A 182 4.35 -8.12 22.68
C ALA A 182 3.12 -7.60 21.94
N GLY A 183 2.10 -8.45 21.83
CA GLY A 183 0.89 -8.08 21.12
C GLY A 183 -0.19 -9.13 21.19
N ASN A 184 -1.31 -8.83 20.53
CA ASN A 184 -2.47 -9.73 20.46
C ASN A 184 -2.28 -10.89 19.45
N GLY A 185 -1.12 -10.94 18.79
CA GLY A 185 -0.73 -11.98 17.86
C GLY A 185 0.75 -11.85 17.47
N PRO A 186 1.32 -12.86 16.77
CA PRO A 186 2.74 -12.87 16.43
C PRO A 186 3.15 -11.70 15.53
N VAL A 187 2.29 -11.32 14.57
CA VAL A 187 2.56 -10.19 13.67
C VAL A 187 2.58 -8.86 14.43
N ASN A 188 1.63 -8.64 15.33
CA ASN A 188 1.62 -7.44 16.16
C ASN A 188 2.82 -7.40 17.11
N ALA A 189 3.24 -8.55 17.67
CA ALA A 189 4.44 -8.61 18.48
C ALA A 189 5.71 -8.25 17.67
N ILE A 190 5.83 -8.73 16.42
CA ILE A 190 6.93 -8.38 15.52
C ILE A 190 6.91 -6.89 15.15
N ASP A 191 5.75 -6.34 14.80
CA ASP A 191 5.59 -4.90 14.49
C ASP A 191 6.01 -4.03 15.69
N THR A 192 5.54 -4.36 16.90
CA THR A 192 5.95 -3.67 18.13
C THR A 192 7.46 -3.77 18.37
N ALA A 193 8.07 -4.94 18.14
CA ALA A 193 9.51 -5.13 18.29
C ALA A 193 10.31 -4.35 17.24
N LEU A 194 9.86 -4.34 15.97
CA LEU A 194 10.49 -3.58 14.88
C LEU A 194 10.49 -2.09 15.19
N ARG A 195 9.33 -1.53 15.54
CA ARG A 195 9.17 -0.11 15.88
C ARG A 195 10.03 0.27 17.08
N SER A 196 9.97 -0.50 18.17
CA SER A 196 10.75 -0.20 19.39
C SER A 196 12.27 -0.25 19.18
N GLY A 197 12.73 -1.09 18.24
CA GLY A 197 14.13 -1.16 17.83
C GLY A 197 14.53 0.03 16.97
N LEU A 198 13.76 0.30 15.90
CA LEU A 198 14.08 1.30 14.89
C LEU A 198 13.89 2.74 15.37
N GLU A 199 12.92 3.02 16.25
CA GLU A 199 12.64 4.37 16.78
C GLU A 199 13.88 5.01 17.43
N LYS A 200 14.81 4.19 17.95
CA LYS A 200 16.09 4.63 18.52
C LYS A 200 17.01 5.33 17.50
N ILE A 201 16.86 5.00 16.22
CA ILE A 201 17.64 5.57 15.10
C ILE A 201 16.77 6.50 14.25
N TYR A 202 15.50 6.14 14.10
CA TYR A 202 14.51 6.77 13.24
C TYR A 202 13.27 7.19 14.07
N PRO A 203 13.34 8.31 14.81
CA PRO A 203 12.25 8.73 15.71
C PRO A 203 10.94 9.04 15.00
N GLU A 204 10.97 9.26 13.70
CA GLU A 204 9.79 9.52 12.87
C GLU A 204 8.88 8.29 12.76
N ILE A 205 9.38 7.09 13.02
CA ILE A 205 8.56 5.88 13.07
C ILE A 205 7.52 5.92 14.20
N SER A 206 7.73 6.75 15.24
CA SER A 206 6.80 6.88 16.38
C SER A 206 5.40 7.36 16.00
N ILE A 207 5.26 8.07 14.86
CA ILE A 207 3.95 8.53 14.36
C ILE A 207 3.31 7.55 13.37
N PHE A 208 4.01 6.47 13.00
CA PHE A 208 3.45 5.48 12.09
C PHE A 208 2.51 4.56 12.85
N GLU A 209 1.32 4.34 12.31
CA GLU A 209 0.30 3.44 12.86
C GLU A 209 -0.15 2.47 11.77
N LEU A 210 -0.25 1.18 12.11
CA LEU A 210 -0.86 0.19 11.23
C LEU A 210 -2.38 0.30 11.36
N THR A 211 -3.04 0.80 10.31
CA THR A 211 -4.49 1.08 10.32
C THR A 211 -5.33 -0.06 9.77
N ASP A 212 -4.78 -0.89 8.89
CA ASP A 212 -5.48 -2.06 8.34
C ASP A 212 -4.50 -3.21 8.01
N TYR A 213 -5.01 -4.44 8.13
CA TYR A 213 -4.26 -5.68 7.92
C TYR A 213 -5.14 -6.74 7.26
N LYS A 214 -4.77 -7.16 6.05
CA LYS A 214 -5.54 -8.13 5.26
C LYS A 214 -4.67 -9.30 4.83
N VAL A 215 -5.10 -10.50 5.22
CA VAL A 215 -4.52 -11.76 4.73
C VAL A 215 -5.40 -12.34 3.64
N ARG A 216 -4.76 -12.78 2.56
CA ARG A 216 -5.38 -13.51 1.44
C ARG A 216 -4.57 -14.76 1.18
N ILE A 217 -5.20 -15.92 1.37
CA ILE A 217 -4.64 -17.19 0.93
C ILE A 217 -4.91 -17.30 -0.57
N LEU A 218 -3.85 -17.46 -1.35
CA LEU A 218 -3.98 -17.62 -2.79
C LEU A 218 -4.49 -19.02 -3.11
N GLU A 219 -5.39 -19.09 -4.08
CA GLU A 219 -6.06 -20.35 -4.44
C GLU A 219 -5.04 -21.37 -4.95
N GLY A 220 -5.15 -22.61 -4.46
CA GLY A 220 -4.28 -23.72 -4.82
C GLY A 220 -4.63 -24.99 -4.05
N ARG A 221 -4.12 -26.14 -4.51
CA ARG A 221 -4.39 -27.46 -3.87
C ARG A 221 -3.48 -27.75 -2.66
N GLN A 222 -2.76 -26.77 -2.15
CA GLN A 222 -1.71 -26.96 -1.14
C GLN A 222 -2.18 -26.84 0.32
N GLY A 223 -3.47 -26.55 0.56
CA GLY A 223 -4.03 -26.50 1.92
C GLY A 223 -3.29 -25.51 2.83
N THR A 224 -2.79 -25.95 3.98
CA THR A 224 -2.02 -25.11 4.92
C THR A 224 -0.64 -24.67 4.40
N GLY A 225 -0.18 -25.21 3.27
CA GLY A 225 1.04 -24.77 2.59
C GLY A 225 0.78 -23.77 1.46
N ALA A 226 -0.42 -23.22 1.34
CA ALA A 226 -0.75 -22.27 0.29
C ALA A 226 0.02 -20.95 0.47
N ILE A 227 0.36 -20.33 -0.66
CA ILE A 227 0.98 -19.00 -0.68
C ILE A 227 0.04 -17.99 -0.02
N THR A 228 0.59 -17.24 0.92
CA THR A 228 -0.12 -16.20 1.64
C THR A 228 0.32 -14.83 1.14
N ARG A 229 -0.66 -14.00 0.78
CA ARG A 229 -0.49 -12.58 0.51
C ARG A 229 -0.99 -11.76 1.69
N VAL A 230 -0.16 -10.84 2.16
CA VAL A 230 -0.48 -9.91 3.24
C VAL A 230 -0.43 -8.50 2.68
N LEU A 231 -1.49 -7.73 2.92
CA LEU A 231 -1.56 -6.29 2.68
C LEU A 231 -1.57 -5.58 4.04
N VAL A 232 -0.72 -4.56 4.16
CA VAL A 232 -0.63 -3.70 5.34
C VAL A 232 -0.91 -2.27 4.90
N GLU A 233 -1.82 -1.60 5.60
CA GLU A 233 -2.01 -0.16 5.51
C GLU A 233 -1.34 0.51 6.70
N THR A 234 -0.54 1.54 6.43
CA THR A 234 0.12 2.34 7.45
C THR A 234 -0.22 3.81 7.25
N SER A 235 -0.47 4.52 8.34
CA SER A 235 -0.72 5.96 8.39
C SER A 235 0.37 6.66 9.17
N ASP A 236 0.69 7.90 8.80
CA ASP A 236 1.48 8.84 9.61
C ASP A 236 0.62 9.96 10.24
N GLY A 237 -0.70 9.80 10.19
CA GLY A 237 -1.69 10.80 10.60
C GLY A 237 -1.94 11.92 9.56
N ASN A 238 -1.08 12.08 8.56
CA ASN A 238 -1.28 13.02 7.45
C ASN A 238 -1.69 12.31 6.15
N GLY A 239 -1.37 11.03 6.03
CA GLY A 239 -1.98 10.16 5.02
C GLY A 239 -1.51 8.72 5.16
N GLU A 240 -1.99 7.90 4.24
CA GLU A 240 -1.89 6.44 4.32
C GLU A 240 -1.15 5.87 3.11
N TRP A 241 -0.56 4.70 3.28
CA TRP A 241 0.05 3.93 2.21
C TRP A 241 -0.11 2.43 2.45
N ASN A 242 -0.20 1.69 1.36
CA ASN A 242 -0.42 0.25 1.37
C ASN A 242 0.80 -0.49 0.79
N THR A 243 1.24 -1.53 1.49
CA THR A 243 2.34 -2.41 1.07
C THR A 243 1.91 -3.86 1.04
N VAL A 244 2.66 -4.69 0.31
CA VAL A 244 2.34 -6.10 0.10
C VAL A 244 3.55 -6.99 0.40
N GLY A 245 3.29 -8.10 1.08
CA GLY A 245 4.25 -9.18 1.23
C GLY A 245 3.62 -10.51 0.85
N VAL A 246 4.43 -11.40 0.25
CA VAL A 246 3.95 -12.69 -0.25
C VAL A 246 4.93 -13.79 0.12
N HIS A 247 4.45 -14.79 0.83
CA HIS A 247 5.23 -15.93 1.29
C HIS A 247 4.31 -17.09 1.70
N GLU A 248 4.79 -18.33 1.70
CA GLU A 248 4.03 -19.51 2.19
C GLU A 248 3.74 -19.40 3.69
N ASN A 249 4.65 -18.78 4.43
CA ASN A 249 4.49 -18.44 5.85
C ASN A 249 3.90 -17.03 6.03
N VAL A 250 2.71 -16.95 6.63
CA VAL A 250 2.00 -15.68 6.89
C VAL A 250 2.80 -14.67 7.72
N ILE A 251 3.63 -15.13 8.66
CA ILE A 251 4.46 -14.25 9.50
C ILE A 251 5.57 -13.63 8.64
N ALA A 252 6.20 -14.43 7.77
CA ALA A 252 7.21 -13.93 6.84
C ALA A 252 6.60 -12.95 5.81
N ALA A 253 5.43 -13.28 5.24
CA ALA A 253 4.71 -12.36 4.36
C ALA A 253 4.36 -11.05 5.07
N SER A 254 3.99 -11.11 6.36
CA SER A 254 3.72 -9.91 7.17
C SER A 254 4.99 -9.09 7.42
N ALA A 255 6.10 -9.73 7.78
CA ALA A 255 7.38 -9.05 8.00
C ALA A 255 7.86 -8.32 6.73
N MET A 256 7.71 -8.95 5.55
CA MET A 256 8.01 -8.30 4.26
C MET A 256 7.16 -7.04 4.02
N ALA A 257 5.85 -7.12 4.26
CA ALA A 257 4.95 -5.98 4.09
C ALA A 257 5.29 -4.84 5.08
N LEU A 258 5.61 -5.19 6.33
CA LEU A 258 6.02 -4.23 7.37
C LEU A 258 7.35 -3.56 7.04
N GLU A 259 8.32 -4.30 6.51
CA GLU A 259 9.61 -3.75 6.08
C GLU A 259 9.43 -2.71 4.96
N ASP A 260 8.60 -3.02 3.96
CA ASP A 260 8.20 -2.06 2.92
C ASP A 260 7.48 -0.85 3.51
N ALA A 261 6.55 -1.08 4.45
CA ALA A 261 5.74 -0.01 5.03
C ALA A 261 6.63 1.00 5.78
N ILE A 262 7.58 0.51 6.57
CA ILE A 262 8.52 1.36 7.30
C ILE A 262 9.49 2.05 6.31
N THR A 263 10.05 1.31 5.35
CA THR A 263 10.95 1.87 4.33
C THR A 263 10.29 3.01 3.55
N TYR A 264 9.05 2.79 3.10
CA TYR A 264 8.27 3.81 2.41
C TYR A 264 7.95 5.01 3.32
N GLY A 265 7.54 4.75 4.56
CA GLY A 265 7.28 5.80 5.55
C GLY A 265 8.51 6.67 5.78
N LEU A 266 9.70 6.09 5.91
CA LEU A 266 10.96 6.83 6.07
C LEU A 266 11.27 7.72 4.86
N LEU A 267 11.07 7.22 3.63
CA LEU A 267 11.19 8.04 2.41
C LEU A 267 10.21 9.21 2.42
N ARG A 268 8.96 8.96 2.81
CA ARG A 268 7.91 9.99 2.93
C ARG A 268 8.24 11.06 3.96
N GLN A 269 8.93 10.71 5.04
CA GLN A 269 9.48 11.64 6.03
C GLN A 269 10.77 12.35 5.57
N GLY A 270 11.19 12.16 4.31
CA GLY A 270 12.34 12.84 3.71
C GLY A 270 13.70 12.24 4.10
N ARG A 271 13.72 11.04 4.69
CA ARG A 271 14.98 10.34 4.97
C ARG A 271 15.62 9.85 3.66
N LYS A 272 16.95 9.91 3.62
CA LYS A 272 17.75 9.39 2.51
C LYS A 272 18.27 8.00 2.86
N PRO A 273 18.07 7.00 1.99
CA PRO A 273 18.65 5.67 2.17
C PRO A 273 20.18 5.72 2.33
N GLU A 274 20.72 4.71 3.01
CA GLU A 274 22.18 4.52 3.18
C GLU A 274 22.90 4.14 1.85
#